data_AF-A0A0C3JE93-F1
#
_entry.id   AF-A0A0C3JE93-F1
#
_cell.length_a   1.000
_cell.length_b   1.000
_cell.length_c   1.000
_cell.angle_alpha   90.00
_cell.angle_beta   90.00
_cell.angle_gamma   90.00
#
_symmetry.space_group_name_H-M   'P 1'
#
loop_
_entity.id
_entity.type
_entity.pdbx_description
1 polymer ?
#
loop_
_entity_poly.entity_id
_entity_poly.type
_entity_poly.pdbx_seq_one_letter_code
_entity_poly.pdbx_strand_id
1 'polypeptide(L)'
;DQYRELMRVSRQWKDLKHRKWFGFGHGAVLDPGEGRLALFYPTCPQPGINLPLDWKVQYDSNLVMRQYVMGGNFTAQHMKMSRPELDVSL
;
A
#
# COMPACT_ATOMS: atom_id res chain seq x y z
N ASP A 1 30.82 3.56 5.78
CA ASP A 1 29.38 3.84 5.88
C ASP A 1 28.63 2.51 5.91
N GLN A 2 27.77 2.30 6.93
CA GLN A 2 26.99 1.06 7.14
C GLN A 2 25.51 1.23 6.74
N TYR A 3 25.17 2.30 6.03
CA TYR A 3 23.79 2.63 5.66
C TYR A 3 23.04 1.47 4.97
N ARG A 4 23.72 0.69 4.12
CA ARG A 4 23.15 -0.49 3.48
C ARG A 4 22.66 -1.54 4.49
N GLU A 5 23.46 -1.86 5.50
CA GLU A 5 23.10 -2.84 6.51
C GLU A 5 21.98 -2.32 7.41
N LEU A 6 22.04 -1.04 7.79
CA LEU A 6 20.95 -0.38 8.51
C LEU A 6 19.62 -0.47 7.75
N MET A 7 19.63 -0.20 6.44
CA MET A 7 18.44 -0.31 5.60
C MET A 7 17.93 -1.75 5.47
N ARG A 8 18.81 -2.75 5.48
CA ARG A 8 18.41 -4.17 5.49
C ARG A 8 17.71 -4.54 6.80
N VAL A 9 18.30 -4.20 7.94
CA VAL A 9 17.72 -4.46 9.27
C VAL A 9 16.39 -3.74 9.44
N SER A 10 16.29 -2.48 8.98
CA SER A 10 15.05 -1.70 9.01
C SER A 10 13.91 -2.38 8.23
N ARG A 11 14.19 -2.94 7.05
CA ARG A 11 13.18 -3.68 6.26
C ARG A 11 12.72 -4.95 6.96
N GLN A 12 13.66 -5.73 7.50
CA GLN A 12 13.34 -6.96 8.24
C GLN A 12 12.51 -6.67 9.50
N TRP A 13 12.88 -5.63 10.24
CA TRP A 13 12.10 -5.18 11.41
C TRP A 13 10.67 -4.77 11.04
N LYS A 14 10.50 -3.99 9.96
CA LYS A 14 9.16 -3.60 9.47
C LYS A 14 8.35 -4.83 9.09
N ASP A 15 8.90 -5.80 8.37
CA ASP A 15 8.19 -7.03 8.00
C ASP A 15 7.70 -7.79 9.24
N LEU A 16 8.59 -8.03 10.23
CA LEU A 16 8.23 -8.70 11.48
C LEU A 16 7.12 -7.96 12.26
N LYS A 17 7.17 -6.63 12.27
CA LYS A 17 6.12 -5.80 12.88
C LYS A 17 4.78 -5.96 12.19
N HIS A 18 4.74 -5.96 10.86
CA HIS A 18 3.50 -6.18 10.11
C HIS A 18 2.97 -7.60 10.36
N ARG A 19 3.81 -8.62 10.20
CA ARG A 19 3.41 -10.02 10.48
C ARG A 19 2.79 -10.15 11.86
N LYS A 20 3.43 -9.61 12.90
CA LYS A 20 2.90 -9.60 14.26
C LYS A 20 1.54 -8.90 14.37
N TRP A 21 1.37 -7.73 13.76
CA TRP A 21 0.11 -6.98 13.81
C TRP A 21 -1.05 -7.70 13.14
N PHE A 22 -0.80 -8.44 12.06
CA PHE A 22 -1.83 -9.19 11.34
C PHE A 22 -1.96 -10.66 11.78
N GLY A 23 -1.33 -11.04 12.89
CA GLY A 23 -1.44 -12.39 13.46
C GLY A 23 -0.65 -13.48 12.74
N PHE A 24 0.35 -13.10 11.93
CA PHE A 24 1.27 -14.04 11.29
C PHE A 24 2.52 -14.27 12.15
N GLY A 25 2.99 -15.52 12.21
CA GLY A 25 4.25 -15.90 12.87
C GLY A 25 4.11 -16.89 14.03
N HIS A 26 2.90 -17.15 14.53
CA HIS A 26 2.62 -18.22 15.50
C HIS A 26 1.85 -19.37 14.83
N GLY A 27 2.52 -20.49 14.52
CA GLY A 27 1.88 -21.69 13.94
C GLY A 27 2.61 -22.26 12.72
N ALA A 28 1.94 -23.14 11.96
CA ALA A 28 2.43 -23.59 10.66
C ALA A 28 2.77 -22.37 9.79
N VAL A 29 3.88 -22.44 9.05
CA VAL A 29 4.41 -21.33 8.24
C VAL A 29 3.41 -21.01 7.11
N LEU A 30 2.42 -20.21 7.44
CA LEU A 30 1.51 -19.60 6.50
C LEU A 30 2.09 -18.24 6.16
N ASP A 31 2.66 -18.13 4.97
CA ASP A 31 3.01 -16.83 4.46
C ASP A 31 1.74 -16.02 4.16
N PRO A 32 1.77 -14.71 4.47
CA PRO A 32 0.65 -13.85 4.15
C PRO A 32 0.45 -13.83 2.63
N GLY A 33 -0.75 -14.21 2.19
CA GLY A 33 -1.18 -14.01 0.81
C GLY A 33 -1.29 -12.52 0.45
N GLU A 34 -1.57 -12.24 -0.82
CA GLU A 34 -1.65 -10.87 -1.33
C GLU A 34 -2.64 -10.02 -0.50
N GLY A 35 -2.20 -8.82 -0.10
CA GLY A 35 -3.02 -7.89 0.67
C GLY A 35 -3.27 -8.27 2.15
N ARG A 36 -2.81 -9.42 2.63
CA ARG A 36 -3.07 -9.89 4.01
C ARG A 36 -2.31 -9.12 5.10
N LEU A 37 -1.28 -8.37 4.71
CA LEU A 37 -0.56 -7.43 5.57
C LEU A 37 -0.93 -5.96 5.31
N ALA A 38 -1.94 -5.69 4.47
CA ALA A 38 -2.37 -4.33 4.19
C ALA A 38 -3.22 -3.78 5.34
N LEU A 39 -2.88 -2.59 5.82
CA LEU A 39 -3.68 -1.90 6.84
C LEU A 39 -5.02 -1.51 6.25
N PHE A 40 -6.08 -1.73 7.03
CA PHE A 40 -7.39 -1.17 6.72
C PHE A 40 -7.31 0.35 6.83
N TYR A 41 -7.67 1.04 5.75
CA TYR A 41 -7.62 2.49 5.72
C TYR A 41 -8.93 3.04 5.16
N PRO A 42 -9.64 3.93 5.90
CA PRO A 42 -11.00 4.36 5.55
C PRO A 42 -11.17 4.97 4.16
N THR A 43 -10.10 5.49 3.57
CA THR A 43 -10.12 6.15 2.26
C THR A 43 -9.55 5.30 1.13
N CYS A 44 -8.89 4.17 1.44
CA CYS A 44 -8.51 3.24 0.40
C CYS A 44 -9.78 2.64 -0.23
N PRO A 45 -9.85 2.44 -1.55
CA PRO A 45 -11.01 1.83 -2.18
C PRO A 45 -11.27 0.43 -1.60
N GLN A 46 -12.47 0.24 -1.06
CA GLN A 46 -12.96 -0.92 -0.35
C GLN A 46 -14.37 -1.26 -0.85
N PRO A 47 -14.50 -2.31 -1.67
CA PRO A 47 -15.80 -2.77 -2.15
C PRO A 47 -16.76 -3.03 -0.99
N GLY A 48 -17.96 -2.45 -1.07
CA GLY A 48 -19.00 -2.53 -0.04
C GLY A 48 -18.89 -1.53 1.12
N ILE A 49 -17.83 -0.71 1.18
CA ILE A 49 -17.67 0.33 2.21
C ILE A 49 -17.67 1.72 1.56
N ASN A 50 -16.62 2.05 0.80
CA ASN A 50 -16.47 3.34 0.12
C ASN A 50 -16.38 3.19 -1.41
N LEU A 51 -16.54 1.97 -1.91
CA LEU A 51 -16.61 1.62 -3.31
C LEU A 51 -17.82 0.69 -3.51
N PRO A 52 -18.67 0.86 -4.54
CA PRO A 52 -19.76 -0.06 -4.82
C PRO A 52 -19.28 -1.51 -4.99
N LEU A 53 -20.10 -2.52 -4.67
CA LEU A 53 -19.70 -3.94 -4.83
C LEU A 53 -19.45 -4.30 -6.30
N ASP A 54 -20.23 -3.73 -7.19
CA ASP A 54 -20.23 -3.89 -8.63
C ASP A 54 -19.42 -2.80 -9.35
N TRP A 55 -18.49 -2.15 -8.64
CA TRP A 55 -17.67 -1.05 -9.17
C TRP A 55 -16.95 -1.39 -10.48
N LYS A 56 -16.55 -2.65 -10.70
CA LYS A 56 -15.90 -3.09 -11.94
C LYS A 56 -16.81 -3.06 -13.17
N VAL A 57 -18.12 -3.08 -12.95
CA VAL A 57 -19.14 -2.96 -14.00
C VAL A 57 -19.54 -1.51 -14.18
N GLN A 58 -19.60 -0.75 -13.08
CA GLN A 58 -20.02 0.66 -13.09
C GLN A 58 -18.95 1.60 -13.64
N TYR A 59 -17.67 1.33 -13.38
CA TYR A 59 -16.57 2.17 -13.81
C TYR A 59 -15.77 1.48 -14.90
N ASP A 60 -15.42 2.25 -15.94
CA ASP A 60 -14.42 1.80 -16.89
C ASP A 60 -13.09 1.53 -16.17
N SER A 61 -12.39 0.50 -16.62
CA SER A 61 -11.10 0.04 -16.10
C SER A 61 -10.04 1.15 -16.01
N ASN A 62 -10.16 2.19 -16.84
CA ASN A 62 -9.26 3.34 -16.86
C ASN A 62 -9.55 4.37 -15.76
N LEU A 63 -10.72 4.31 -15.12
CA LEU A 63 -11.17 5.29 -14.11
C LEU A 63 -10.81 4.88 -12.68
N VAL A 64 -10.57 3.59 -12.41
CA VAL A 64 -10.34 3.09 -11.06
C VAL A 64 -9.05 2.29 -11.01
N MET A 65 -8.04 2.85 -10.33
CA MET A 65 -6.76 2.20 -10.08
C MET A 65 -6.56 2.00 -8.57
N ARG A 66 -6.06 0.82 -8.18
CA ARG A 66 -5.61 0.57 -6.81
C ARG A 66 -4.11 0.81 -6.71
N GLN A 67 -3.70 1.80 -5.94
CA GLN A 67 -2.29 2.09 -5.68
C GLN A 67 -1.92 1.73 -4.24
N TYR A 68 -0.73 1.15 -4.07
CA TYR A 68 -0.12 0.95 -2.76
C TYR A 68 0.51 2.28 -2.30
N VAL A 69 -0.11 2.95 -1.33
CA VAL A 69 0.43 4.16 -0.73
C VAL A 69 1.22 3.80 0.53
N MET A 70 2.54 3.74 0.39
CA MET A 70 3.46 3.54 1.52
C MET A 70 3.60 4.86 2.29
N GLY A 71 2.69 5.15 3.21
CA GLY A 71 2.86 6.34 4.06
C GLY A 71 1.72 6.74 4.98
N GLY A 72 0.48 6.33 4.73
CA GLY A 72 -0.68 6.79 5.55
C GLY A 72 -0.89 8.31 5.57
N ASN A 73 -0.02 9.07 4.93
CA ASN A 73 -0.09 10.49 4.71
C ASN A 73 -0.69 10.68 3.31
N PHE A 74 -1.89 11.22 3.27
CA PHE A 74 -2.62 11.62 2.06
C PHE A 74 -1.95 12.69 1.23
N THR A 75 -0.79 13.18 1.64
CA THR A 75 0.09 13.79 0.67
C THR A 75 0.48 12.68 -0.29
N ALA A 76 -0.30 12.57 -1.37
CA ALA A 76 0.20 12.11 -2.64
C ALA A 76 1.37 13.03 -2.97
N GLN A 77 2.53 12.79 -2.37
CA GLN A 77 3.79 13.18 -2.95
C GLN A 77 3.86 12.31 -4.19
N HIS A 78 3.20 12.77 -5.26
CA HIS A 78 3.54 12.37 -6.61
C HIS A 78 5.06 12.47 -6.63
N MET A 79 5.72 11.32 -6.77
CA MET A 79 7.17 11.30 -6.94
C MET A 79 7.49 12.38 -7.96
N LYS A 80 8.43 13.28 -7.64
CA LYS A 80 8.78 14.40 -8.54
C LYS A 80 8.83 13.86 -9.96
N MET A 81 7.97 14.40 -10.81
CA MET A 81 7.87 13.93 -12.18
C MET A 81 9.25 14.09 -12.81
N SER A 82 9.71 13.09 -13.56
CA SER A 82 11.02 13.16 -14.22
C SER A 82 11.12 14.36 -15.18
N ARG A 83 9.97 14.93 -15.57
CA ARG A 83 9.79 16.11 -16.40
C ARG A 83 8.83 17.07 -15.71
N PRO A 84 9.33 17.96 -14.83
CA PRO A 84 8.52 18.90 -14.07
C PRO A 84 7.69 19.84 -14.97
N GLU A 85 8.15 20.09 -16.19
CA GLU A 85 7.47 20.92 -17.19
C GLU A 85 6.15 20.33 -17.70
N LEU A 86 5.89 19.04 -17.47
CA LEU A 86 4.63 18.37 -17.81
C LEU A 86 3.75 18.13 -16.58
N ASP A 87 4.16 18.64 -15.42
CA ASP A 87 3.41 18.46 -14.19
C ASP A 87 2.14 19.31 -14.23
N VAL A 88 1.00 18.65 -14.11
CA VAL A 88 -0.30 19.31 -14.08
C VAL A 88 -0.67 19.50 -12.62
N SER A 89 -0.57 20.74 -12.14
CA SER A 89 -1.07 21.10 -10.81
C SER A 89 -2.59 20.99 -10.80
N LEU A 90 -3.13 20.06 -10.01
CA LEU A 90 -4.54 20.00 -9.63
C LEU A 90 -4.86 21.00 -8.52
#